data_AF-A0A966Q4H6-F1
#
_entry.id   AF-A0A966Q4H6-F1
#
_cell.length_a   1.000
_cell.length_b   1.000
_cell.length_c   1.000
_cell.angle_alpha   90.00
_cell.angle_beta   90.00
_cell.angle_gamma   90.00
#
_symmetry.space_group_name_H-M   'P 1'
#
loop_
_entity.id
_entity.type
_entity.pdbx_description
1 polymer ?
#
loop_
_entity_poly.entity_id
_entity_poly.type
_entity_poly.pdbx_seq_one_letter_code
_entity_poly.pdbx_strand_id
1 'polypeptide(L)'
;MTIYRRIYEQHHGSIPRDENGRSYDIHHIDGNRKNNDPNNLIAVSILEHYRIHLERGDWNACVRILARIDVSPQTLSELARKGALKRIKNGTHNFVNSEWQRSMSLRQIERGTHPLLGGDLQRKTHQRRLKDGTHHLLGPECNKKMLAEGKHPSQIKIQCPHCGKIGGSNIMKRWHFDKCKSKPEKQ
;
A
#
# COMPACT_ATOMS: atom_id res chain seq x y z
N MET A 1 18.57 -9.52 0.75
CA MET A 1 19.24 -8.77 1.85
C MET A 1 19.82 -7.49 1.28
N THR A 2 19.64 -6.34 1.93
CA THR A 2 20.17 -5.05 1.45
C THR A 2 21.68 -4.96 1.67
N ILE A 3 22.39 -4.19 0.83
CA ILE A 3 23.86 -4.09 0.85
C ILE A 3 24.37 -3.63 2.22
N TYR A 4 23.80 -2.56 2.78
CA TYR A 4 24.18 -2.02 4.09
C TYR A 4 23.93 -2.99 5.26
N ARG A 5 22.92 -3.88 5.18
CA ARG A 5 22.71 -4.89 6.22
C ARG A 5 23.85 -5.90 6.24
N ARG A 6 24.31 -6.34 5.06
CA ARG A 6 25.47 -7.24 4.95
C ARG A 6 26.75 -6.60 5.47
N ILE A 7 26.99 -5.33 5.13
CA ILE A 7 28.17 -4.58 5.59
C ILE A 7 28.17 -4.45 7.11
N TYR A 8 27.02 -4.12 7.70
CA TYR A 8 26.88 -4.07 9.15
C TYR A 8 27.18 -5.44 9.78
N GLU A 9 26.59 -6.52 9.26
CA GLU A 9 26.80 -7.87 9.80
C GLU A 9 28.25 -8.33 9.71
N GLN A 10 28.97 -7.96 8.64
CA GLN A 10 30.38 -8.30 8.45
C GLN A 10 31.30 -7.57 9.43
N HIS A 11 30.98 -6.34 9.83
CA HIS A 11 31.86 -5.51 10.65
C HIS A 11 31.49 -5.51 12.14
N HIS A 12 30.19 -5.52 12.45
CA HIS A 12 29.66 -5.40 13.82
C HIS A 12 29.04 -6.69 14.34
N GLY A 13 28.87 -7.71 13.48
CA GLY A 13 28.30 -9.00 13.85
C GLY A 13 26.77 -9.06 13.69
N SER A 14 26.15 -10.08 14.28
CA SER A 14 24.72 -10.36 14.09
C SER A 14 23.82 -9.22 14.56
N ILE A 15 22.81 -8.87 13.75
CA ILE A 15 21.86 -7.80 14.07
C ILE A 15 21.00 -8.22 15.27
N PRO A 16 20.94 -7.40 16.35
CA PRO A 16 20.11 -7.68 17.52
C PRO A 16 18.63 -7.84 17.18
N ARG A 17 17.90 -8.53 18.06
CA ARG A 17 16.45 -8.73 17.98
C ARG A 17 15.78 -8.21 19.25
N ASP A 18 14.57 -7.68 19.09
CA ASP A 18 13.75 -7.24 20.21
C ASP A 18 13.10 -8.43 20.95
N GLU A 19 12.40 -8.12 22.04
CA GLU A 19 11.68 -9.09 22.88
C GLU A 19 10.61 -9.88 22.10
N ASN A 20 10.10 -9.32 20.99
CA ASN A 20 9.14 -9.95 20.10
C ASN A 20 9.81 -10.69 18.93
N GLY A 21 11.13 -10.87 18.96
CA GLY A 21 11.92 -11.56 17.95
C GLY A 21 12.14 -10.77 16.66
N ARG A 22 11.77 -9.50 16.59
CA ARG A 22 11.93 -8.62 15.43
C ARG A 22 13.35 -8.11 15.36
N SER A 23 13.97 -8.21 14.18
CA SER A 23 15.32 -7.69 13.98
C SER A 23 15.35 -6.16 13.99
N TYR A 24 16.43 -5.62 14.55
CA TYR A 24 16.67 -4.18 14.55
C TYR A 24 16.80 -3.65 13.11
N ASP A 25 16.46 -2.37 12.94
CA ASP A 25 16.67 -1.66 11.70
C ASP A 25 18.11 -1.17 11.62
N ILE A 26 18.68 -1.20 10.42
CA ILE A 26 19.98 -0.57 10.17
C ILE A 26 19.72 0.81 9.58
N HIS A 27 20.21 1.83 10.26
CA HIS A 27 20.05 3.23 9.89
C HIS A 27 21.40 3.88 9.58
N HIS A 28 21.40 4.81 8.62
CA HIS A 28 22.56 5.61 8.24
C HIS A 28 22.63 6.85 9.13
N ILE A 29 23.68 7.01 9.93
CA ILE A 29 23.81 8.11 10.91
C ILE A 29 23.72 9.47 10.20
N ASP A 30 24.41 9.63 9.08
CA ASP A 30 24.38 10.85 8.26
C ASP A 30 23.07 11.05 7.44
N GLY A 31 22.18 10.05 7.40
CA GLY A 31 20.96 10.04 6.59
C GLY A 31 21.18 9.80 5.09
N ASN A 32 22.43 9.63 4.64
CA ASN A 32 22.78 9.35 3.26
C ASN A 32 22.85 7.85 3.00
N ARG A 33 21.81 7.32 2.35
CA ARG A 33 21.71 5.88 2.00
C ARG A 33 22.81 5.36 1.08
N LYS A 34 23.60 6.24 0.44
CA LYS A 34 24.74 5.87 -0.41
C LYS A 34 26.03 5.70 0.38
N ASN A 35 26.15 6.32 1.56
CA ASN A 35 27.33 6.23 2.40
C ASN A 35 27.29 4.93 3.22
N ASN A 36 27.86 3.86 2.68
CA ASN A 36 27.85 2.54 3.32
C ASN A 36 29.08 2.26 4.20
N ASP A 37 29.76 3.29 4.69
CA ASP A 37 30.83 3.11 5.67
C ASP A 37 30.28 2.36 6.91
N PRO A 38 30.93 1.29 7.40
CA PRO A 38 30.46 0.53 8.55
C PRO A 38 30.22 1.38 9.79
N ASN A 39 30.99 2.45 10.00
CA ASN A 39 30.85 3.36 11.13
C ASN A 39 29.67 4.34 10.95
N ASN A 40 29.19 4.53 9.71
CA ASN A 40 27.98 5.29 9.42
C ASN A 40 26.70 4.44 9.58
N LEU A 41 26.82 3.16 9.90
CA LEU A 41 25.70 2.25 10.08
C LEU A 41 25.49 1.94 11.56
N ILE A 42 24.25 2.12 12.03
CA ILE A 42 23.85 1.80 13.40
C ILE A 42 22.63 0.88 13.40
N ALA A 43 22.65 -0.14 14.25
CA ALA A 43 21.46 -0.94 14.53
C ALA A 43 20.62 -0.22 15.58
N VAL A 44 19.38 0.10 15.22
CA VAL A 44 18.43 0.82 16.05
C VAL A 44 17.15 0.02 16.19
N SER A 45 16.55 0.07 17.37
CA SER A 45 15.19 -0.45 17.58
C SER A 45 14.17 0.33 16.75
N ILE A 46 12.98 -0.22 16.57
CA ILE A 46 11.90 0.45 15.81
C ILE A 46 11.56 1.82 16.42
N LEU A 47 11.56 1.91 17.75
CA LEU A 47 11.26 3.16 18.47
C LEU A 47 12.37 4.19 18.33
N GLU A 48 13.64 3.78 18.38
CA GLU A 48 14.77 4.67 18.13
C GLU A 48 14.80 5.16 16.68
N HIS A 49 14.58 4.26 15.71
CA HIS A 49 14.48 4.62 14.31
C HIS A 49 13.35 5.63 14.07
N TYR A 50 12.21 5.44 14.73
CA TYR A 50 11.11 6.40 14.73
C TYR A 50 11.54 7.76 15.29
N ARG A 51 12.21 7.80 16.46
CA ARG A 51 12.69 9.04 17.09
C ARG A 51 13.66 9.82 16.19
N ILE A 52 14.60 9.14 15.53
CA ILE A 52 15.55 9.78 14.61
C ILE A 52 14.81 10.51 13.47
N HIS A 53 13.81 9.87 12.85
CA HIS A 53 13.03 10.51 11.79
C HIS A 53 12.06 11.58 12.31
N LEU A 54 11.58 11.42 13.55
CA LEU A 54 10.72 12.38 14.22
C LEU A 54 11.46 13.70 14.45
N GLU A 55 12.68 13.64 14.99
CA GLU A 55 13.55 14.80 15.22
C GLU A 55 13.93 15.51 13.92
N ARG A 56 14.18 14.74 12.84
CA ARG A 56 14.43 15.28 11.49
C ARG A 56 13.19 15.87 10.82
N GLY A 57 12.00 15.70 11.40
CA GLY A 57 10.74 16.13 10.82
C GLY A 57 10.40 15.40 9.51
N ASP A 58 10.83 14.14 9.37
CA ASP A 58 10.45 13.25 8.28
C ASP A 58 9.25 12.38 8.70
N TRP A 59 8.08 13.01 8.66
CA TRP A 59 6.82 12.41 9.07
C TRP A 59 6.42 11.19 8.21
N ASN A 60 6.84 11.15 6.93
CA ASN A 60 6.49 10.03 6.04
C ASN A 60 7.27 8.77 6.41
N ALA A 61 8.56 8.91 6.77
CA ALA A 61 9.35 7.80 7.29
C ALA A 61 8.78 7.31 8.63
N CYS A 62 8.39 8.23 9.51
CA CYS A 62 7.74 7.91 10.78
C CYS A 62 6.51 7.01 10.60
N VAL A 63 5.60 7.36 9.69
CA VAL A 63 4.40 6.55 9.38
C VAL A 63 4.78 5.12 8.94
N ARG A 64 5.78 4.99 8.07
CA ARG A 64 6.24 3.68 7.58
C ARG A 64 6.87 2.83 8.69
N ILE A 65 7.59 3.46 9.60
CA ILE A 65 8.23 2.79 10.72
C ILE A 65 7.16 2.27 11.69
N LEU A 66 6.23 3.15 12.10
CA LEU A 66 5.18 2.83 13.06
C LEU A 66 4.13 1.86 12.52
N ALA A 67 3.88 1.82 11.22
CA ALA A 67 2.96 0.84 10.60
C ALA A 67 3.38 -0.63 10.82
N ARG A 68 4.59 -0.89 11.36
CA ARG A 68 5.10 -2.24 11.68
C ARG A 68 4.82 -2.65 13.13
N ILE A 69 4.35 -1.73 13.97
CA ILE A 69 3.96 -1.98 15.35
C ILE A 69 2.45 -1.71 15.48
N ASP A 70 1.83 -2.27 16.51
CA ASP A 70 0.43 -1.99 16.77
C ASP A 70 0.31 -0.62 17.44
N VAL A 71 -0.16 0.36 16.67
CA VAL A 71 -0.34 1.75 17.11
C VAL A 71 -1.72 2.23 16.74
N SER A 72 -2.21 3.18 17.53
CA SER A 72 -3.48 3.85 17.28
C SER A 72 -3.53 4.42 15.84
N PRO A 73 -4.60 4.12 15.07
CA PRO A 73 -4.82 4.69 13.74
C PRO A 73 -4.83 6.23 13.74
N GLN A 74 -5.23 6.85 14.85
CA GLN A 74 -5.24 8.30 15.04
C GLN A 74 -3.81 8.86 14.97
N THR A 75 -2.85 8.24 15.67
CA THR A 75 -1.44 8.64 15.64
C THR A 75 -0.85 8.58 14.23
N LEU A 76 -1.13 7.50 13.48
CA LEU A 76 -0.68 7.37 12.10
C LEU A 76 -1.29 8.46 11.20
N SER A 77 -2.57 8.75 11.37
CA SER A 77 -3.29 9.79 10.63
C SER A 77 -2.69 11.18 10.88
N GLU A 78 -2.37 11.52 12.13
CA GLU A 78 -1.77 12.80 12.49
C GLU A 78 -0.38 13.00 11.86
N LEU A 79 0.46 11.98 11.87
CA LEU A 79 1.78 12.03 11.24
C LEU A 79 1.67 12.19 9.72
N ALA A 80 0.77 11.44 9.08
CA ALA A 80 0.50 11.57 7.65
C ALA A 80 0.00 12.97 7.29
N ARG A 81 -0.88 13.56 8.11
CA ARG A 81 -1.34 14.95 7.96
C ARG A 81 -0.19 15.95 8.03
N LYS A 82 0.70 15.83 9.02
CA LYS A 82 1.90 16.69 9.14
C LYS A 82 2.79 16.58 7.90
N GLY A 83 3.01 15.37 7.39
CA GLY A 83 3.76 15.11 6.15
C GLY A 83 3.12 15.78 4.92
N ALA A 84 1.80 15.66 4.78
CA ALA A 84 1.06 16.30 3.69
C ALA A 84 1.13 17.83 3.76
N LEU A 85 0.96 18.42 4.95
CA LEU A 85 1.08 19.87 5.15
C LEU A 85 2.47 20.41 4.80
N LYS A 86 3.54 19.68 5.16
CA LYS A 86 4.92 20.02 4.75
C LYS A 86 5.05 20.04 3.23
N ARG A 87 4.48 19.06 2.53
CA ARG A 87 4.50 19.00 1.05
C ARG A 87 3.70 20.12 0.39
N ILE A 88 2.56 20.49 0.97
CA ILE A 88 1.75 21.63 0.52
C ILE A 88 2.54 22.92 0.66
N LYS A 89 3.14 23.16 1.85
CA LYS A 89 3.99 24.33 2.10
C LYS A 89 5.17 24.42 1.11
N ASN A 90 5.77 23.28 0.78
CA ASN A 90 6.89 23.21 -0.16
C ASN A 90 6.45 23.19 -1.64
N GLY A 91 5.14 23.24 -1.95
CA GLY A 91 4.63 23.19 -3.32
C GLY A 91 4.84 21.84 -4.05
N THR A 92 5.29 20.79 -3.35
CA THR A 92 5.57 19.45 -3.90
C THR A 92 4.40 18.48 -3.74
N HIS A 93 3.28 18.97 -3.21
CA HIS A 93 2.05 18.20 -3.14
C HIS A 93 1.48 18.01 -4.55
N ASN A 94 1.01 16.81 -4.88
CA ASN A 94 0.50 16.48 -6.22
C ASN A 94 -0.66 17.40 -6.62
N PHE A 95 -1.56 17.78 -5.72
CA PHE A 95 -2.66 18.73 -6.01
C PHE A 95 -2.24 20.20 -6.17
N VAL A 96 -1.01 20.55 -5.79
CA VAL A 96 -0.49 21.92 -5.92
C VAL A 96 0.46 22.03 -7.11
N ASN A 97 1.29 21.02 -7.33
CA ASN A 97 2.26 20.99 -8.42
C ASN A 97 1.64 20.57 -9.76
N SER A 98 0.95 21.51 -10.40
CA SER A 98 0.34 21.30 -11.73
C SER A 98 1.38 21.06 -12.82
N GLU A 99 2.57 21.66 -12.70
CA GLU A 99 3.67 21.50 -13.66
C GLU A 99 4.21 20.07 -13.69
N TRP A 100 4.41 19.46 -12.52
CA TRP A 100 4.81 18.06 -12.42
C TRP A 100 3.75 17.14 -13.02
N GLN A 101 2.47 17.38 -12.77
CA GLN A 101 1.39 16.60 -13.39
C GLN A 101 1.41 16.71 -14.92
N ARG A 102 1.57 17.93 -15.44
CA ARG A 102 1.67 18.17 -16.89
C ARG A 102 2.89 17.48 -17.49
N SER A 103 4.06 17.62 -16.88
CA SER A 103 5.30 16.98 -17.37
C SER A 103 5.20 15.44 -17.34
N MET A 104 4.56 14.86 -16.33
CA MET A 104 4.30 13.42 -16.27
C MET A 104 3.35 12.97 -17.37
N SER A 105 2.30 13.74 -17.67
CA SER A 105 1.40 13.47 -18.79
C SER A 105 2.14 13.56 -20.14
N LEU A 106 2.98 14.57 -20.34
CA LEU A 106 3.83 14.70 -21.53
C LEU A 106 4.80 13.53 -21.68
N ARG A 107 5.46 13.09 -20.60
CA ARG A 107 6.32 11.89 -20.62
C ARG A 107 5.55 10.63 -20.97
N GLN A 108 4.29 10.50 -20.53
CA GLN A 108 3.46 9.36 -20.89
C GLN A 108 3.07 9.41 -22.37
N ILE A 109 2.80 10.59 -22.91
CA ILE A 109 2.52 10.82 -24.34
C ILE A 109 3.73 10.44 -25.18
N GLU A 110 4.92 10.94 -24.82
CA GLU A 110 6.18 10.63 -25.48
C GLU A 110 6.46 9.11 -25.48
N ARG A 111 6.21 8.44 -24.35
CA ARG A 111 6.33 6.98 -24.22
C ARG A 111 5.20 6.19 -24.90
N GLY A 112 4.19 6.87 -25.45
CA GLY A 112 2.99 6.23 -26.02
C GLY A 112 2.12 5.49 -24.99
N THR A 113 2.33 5.74 -23.70
CA THR A 113 1.61 5.09 -22.59
C THR A 113 0.42 5.90 -22.08
N HIS A 114 0.19 7.09 -22.63
CA HIS A 114 -0.91 7.94 -22.20
C HIS A 114 -2.25 7.30 -22.61
N PRO A 115 -3.23 7.14 -21.69
CA PRO A 115 -4.48 6.43 -21.98
C PRO A 115 -5.27 6.96 -23.18
N LEU A 116 -5.14 8.26 -23.49
CA LEU A 116 -5.87 8.92 -24.59
C LEU A 116 -5.17 8.84 -25.95
N LEU A 117 -3.91 8.38 -26.04
CA LEU A 117 -3.09 8.54 -27.25
C LEU A 117 -3.32 7.49 -28.34
N GLY A 118 -4.26 6.55 -28.19
CA GLY A 118 -4.64 5.70 -29.33
C GLY A 118 -4.85 4.23 -29.05
N GLY A 119 -5.47 3.88 -27.93
CA GLY A 119 -6.10 2.56 -27.80
C GLY A 119 -5.14 1.37 -27.77
N ASP A 120 -3.83 1.53 -27.99
CA ASP A 120 -2.88 0.42 -28.11
C ASP A 120 -2.66 -0.31 -26.80
N LEU A 121 -2.59 0.43 -25.69
CA LEU A 121 -2.60 -0.14 -24.36
C LEU A 121 -3.90 -0.89 -24.09
N GLN A 122 -5.04 -0.30 -24.48
CA GLN A 122 -6.34 -0.94 -24.38
C GLN A 122 -6.36 -2.22 -25.23
N ARG A 123 -5.96 -2.15 -26.50
CA ARG A 123 -5.86 -3.28 -27.45
C ARG A 123 -4.96 -4.39 -26.91
N LYS A 124 -3.78 -4.09 -26.39
CA LYS A 124 -2.89 -5.07 -25.74
C LYS A 124 -3.54 -5.69 -24.50
N THR A 125 -4.23 -4.89 -23.69
CA THR A 125 -4.98 -5.37 -22.52
C THR A 125 -6.14 -6.27 -22.93
N HIS A 126 -6.89 -5.90 -23.96
CA HIS A 126 -7.99 -6.68 -24.53
C HIS A 126 -7.47 -7.97 -25.16
N GLN A 127 -6.38 -7.95 -25.92
CA GLN A 127 -5.69 -9.13 -26.46
C GLN A 127 -5.22 -10.07 -25.34
N ARG A 128 -4.65 -9.52 -24.25
CA ARG A 128 -4.26 -10.31 -23.08
C ARG A 128 -5.48 -10.97 -22.46
N ARG A 129 -6.58 -10.23 -22.24
CA ARG A 129 -7.84 -10.80 -21.73
C ARG A 129 -8.44 -11.86 -22.65
N LEU A 130 -8.30 -11.72 -23.97
CA LEU A 130 -8.72 -12.73 -24.95
C LEU A 130 -7.88 -14.01 -24.81
N LYS A 131 -6.54 -13.89 -24.71
CA LYS A 131 -5.64 -15.02 -24.47
C LYS A 131 -5.94 -15.71 -23.13
N ASP A 132 -6.16 -14.93 -22.09
CA ASP A 132 -6.48 -15.41 -20.75
C ASP A 132 -7.92 -15.96 -20.66
N GLY A 133 -8.74 -15.82 -21.71
CA GLY A 133 -10.13 -16.27 -21.73
C GLY A 133 -11.07 -15.48 -20.81
N THR A 134 -10.63 -14.31 -20.32
CA THR A 134 -11.36 -13.45 -19.36
C THR A 134 -12.05 -12.25 -20.03
N HIS A 135 -12.03 -12.20 -21.36
CA HIS A 135 -12.63 -11.12 -22.12
C HIS A 135 -14.17 -11.27 -22.17
N HIS A 136 -14.90 -10.19 -21.88
CA HIS A 136 -16.37 -10.23 -21.80
C HIS A 136 -17.08 -10.60 -23.12
N LEU A 137 -16.43 -10.40 -24.28
CA LEU A 137 -16.99 -10.77 -25.60
C LEU A 137 -16.81 -12.25 -25.96
N LEU A 138 -16.08 -13.05 -25.18
CA LEU A 138 -15.96 -14.51 -25.40
C LEU A 138 -17.22 -15.28 -24.98
N GLY A 139 -18.35 -14.58 -24.79
CA GLY A 139 -19.63 -15.18 -24.46
C GLY A 139 -19.67 -15.78 -23.05
N PRO A 140 -20.57 -16.74 -22.80
CA PRO A 140 -20.83 -17.27 -21.46
C PRO A 140 -19.69 -18.15 -20.92
N GLU A 141 -18.66 -18.46 -21.71
CA GLU A 141 -17.58 -19.38 -21.31
C GLU A 141 -16.82 -18.91 -20.06
N CYS A 142 -16.52 -17.61 -19.96
CA CYS A 142 -15.88 -17.06 -18.77
C CYS A 142 -16.76 -17.27 -17.52
N ASN A 143 -18.08 -17.05 -17.65
CA ASN A 143 -19.03 -17.27 -16.56
C ASN A 143 -19.17 -18.77 -16.23
N LYS A 144 -19.18 -19.65 -17.23
CA LYS A 144 -19.19 -21.11 -17.04
C LYS A 144 -17.94 -21.60 -16.30
N LYS A 145 -16.75 -21.09 -16.65
CA LYS A 145 -15.50 -21.37 -15.93
C LYS A 145 -15.57 -20.89 -14.47
N MET A 146 -16.04 -19.65 -14.25
CA MET A 146 -16.21 -19.13 -12.89
C MET A 146 -17.25 -19.92 -12.06
N LEU A 147 -18.32 -20.41 -12.70
CA LEU A 147 -19.31 -21.27 -12.06
C LEU A 147 -18.75 -22.64 -11.69
N ALA A 148 -17.94 -23.24 -12.59
CA ALA A 148 -17.24 -24.51 -12.34
C ALA A 148 -16.22 -24.38 -11.21
N GLU A 149 -15.51 -23.26 -11.13
CA GLU A 149 -14.57 -22.95 -10.03
C GLU A 149 -15.27 -22.50 -8.73
N GLY A 150 -16.60 -22.35 -8.72
CA GLY A 150 -17.35 -21.88 -7.54
C GLY A 150 -17.13 -20.40 -7.19
N LYS A 151 -16.44 -19.64 -8.05
CA LYS A 151 -16.09 -18.22 -7.82
C LYS A 151 -17.17 -17.27 -8.29
N HIS A 152 -18.19 -17.77 -8.98
CA HIS A 152 -19.22 -16.90 -9.52
C HIS A 152 -20.02 -16.22 -8.40
N PRO A 153 -20.27 -14.89 -8.44
CA PRO A 153 -20.96 -14.18 -7.38
C PRO A 153 -22.36 -14.70 -7.02
N SER A 154 -23.02 -15.43 -7.93
CA SER A 154 -24.31 -16.08 -7.64
C SER A 154 -24.20 -17.25 -6.65
N GLN A 155 -23.05 -17.92 -6.58
CA GLN A 155 -22.81 -19.06 -5.68
C GLN A 155 -22.33 -18.60 -4.30
N ILE A 156 -21.69 -17.42 -4.21
CA ILE A 156 -21.16 -16.87 -2.96
C ILE A 156 -22.29 -16.22 -2.16
N LYS A 157 -22.98 -17.04 -1.37
CA LYS A 157 -23.95 -16.59 -0.37
C LYS A 157 -23.27 -16.40 0.97
N ILE A 158 -23.52 -15.28 1.62
CA ILE A 158 -22.98 -14.94 2.93
C ILE A 158 -24.15 -14.63 3.86
N GLN A 159 -24.05 -15.10 5.11
CA GLN A 159 -25.03 -14.81 6.13
C GLN A 159 -24.64 -13.55 6.91
N CYS A 160 -25.60 -12.69 7.22
CA CYS A 160 -25.37 -11.58 8.14
C CYS A 160 -25.39 -12.06 9.60
N PRO A 161 -24.37 -11.72 10.42
CA PRO A 161 -24.35 -12.09 11.83
C PRO A 161 -25.37 -11.34 12.70
N HIS A 162 -25.90 -10.20 12.25
CA HIS A 162 -26.83 -9.38 13.04
C HIS A 162 -28.31 -9.74 12.82
N CYS A 163 -28.71 -10.06 11.58
CA CYS A 163 -30.11 -10.34 11.25
C CYS A 163 -30.36 -11.74 10.68
N GLY A 164 -29.32 -12.58 10.55
CA GLY A 164 -29.42 -13.95 10.04
C GLY A 164 -29.76 -14.07 8.55
N LYS A 165 -30.03 -12.98 7.83
CA LYS A 165 -30.37 -13.01 6.40
C LYS A 165 -29.21 -13.56 5.58
N ILE A 166 -29.53 -14.39 4.59
CA ILE A 166 -28.57 -14.98 3.64
C ILE A 166 -28.79 -14.34 2.27
N GLY A 167 -27.73 -13.85 1.66
CA GLY A 167 -27.79 -13.21 0.34
C GLY A 167 -26.45 -13.22 -0.38
N GLY A 168 -26.45 -12.74 -1.62
CA GLY A 168 -25.22 -12.63 -2.40
C GLY A 168 -24.24 -11.63 -1.78
N SER A 169 -22.96 -11.97 -1.80
CA SER A 169 -21.86 -11.22 -1.16
C SER A 169 -21.94 -9.68 -1.33
N ASN A 170 -22.20 -9.20 -2.55
CA ASN A 170 -22.26 -7.77 -2.85
C ASN A 170 -23.44 -7.05 -2.16
N ILE A 171 -24.63 -7.66 -2.14
CA ILE A 171 -25.83 -7.08 -1.50
C ILE A 171 -25.66 -7.08 0.01
N MET A 172 -25.11 -8.18 0.55
CA MET A 172 -24.87 -8.31 1.99
C MET A 172 -23.88 -7.24 2.49
N LYS A 173 -22.77 -7.01 1.78
CA LYS A 173 -21.79 -5.95 2.10
C LYS A 173 -22.39 -4.54 2.04
N ARG A 174 -23.38 -4.32 1.18
CA ARG A 174 -24.00 -3.01 1.00
C ARG A 174 -25.00 -2.65 2.11
N TRP A 175 -25.75 -3.62 2.63
CA TRP A 175 -26.92 -3.35 3.48
C TRP A 175 -27.00 -4.10 4.81
N HIS A 176 -26.23 -5.17 4.98
CA HIS A 176 -26.19 -5.96 6.21
C HIS A 176 -24.90 -5.63 6.96
N PHE A 177 -24.13 -6.57 7.52
CA PHE A 177 -22.89 -6.29 8.29
C PHE A 177 -22.90 -4.95 9.05
N ASP A 178 -22.02 -4.00 8.70
CA ASP A 178 -21.92 -2.70 9.36
C ASP A 178 -23.14 -1.79 9.22
N LYS A 179 -23.91 -1.96 8.16
CA LYS A 179 -25.11 -1.17 7.82
C LYS A 179 -26.42 -1.90 8.15
N CYS A 180 -26.33 -3.03 8.86
CA CYS A 180 -27.52 -3.83 9.14
C CYS A 180 -28.46 -3.09 10.08
N LYS A 181 -29.72 -2.95 9.68
CA LYS A 181 -30.76 -2.31 10.53
C LYS A 181 -30.98 -3.02 11.88
N SER A 182 -30.68 -4.31 11.97
CA SER A 182 -30.81 -5.09 13.21
C SER A 182 -29.52 -5.12 14.03
N LYS A 183 -28.50 -4.35 13.65
CA LYS A 183 -27.27 -4.23 14.43
C LYS A 183 -27.60 -3.48 15.73
N PRO A 184 -27.27 -4.02 16.91
CA PRO A 184 -27.46 -3.29 18.15
C PRO A 184 -26.63 -2.00 18.08
N GLU A 185 -27.24 -0.87 18.45
CA GLU A 185 -26.53 0.38 18.56
C GLU A 185 -25.36 0.19 19.53
N LYS A 186 -24.18 0.68 19.14
CA LYS A 186 -23.02 0.68 20.03
C LYS A 186 -23.39 1.56 21.21
N GLN A 187 -23.51 0.95 22.40
CA GLN A 187 -23.42 1.67 23.67
C GLN A 187 -22.03 2.30 23.80
#